data_AF-A0A5S9MFN5-F1
#
_entry.id   AF-A0A5S9MFN5-F1
#
_cell.length_a   1.000
_cell.length_b   1.000
_cell.length_c   1.000
_cell.angle_alpha   90.00
_cell.angle_beta   90.00
_cell.angle_gamma   90.00
#
_symmetry.space_group_name_H-M   'P 1'
#
loop_
_entity.id
_entity.type
_entity.pdbx_description
1 polymer ?
#
loop_
_entity_poly.entity_id
_entity_poly.type
_entity_poly.pdbx_seq_one_letter_code
_entity_poly.pdbx_strand_id
1 'polypeptide(L)' 'MKQPNWLLHRAYLTPDRVALIYQEKEWTFHELAQEAEVLSNRLAQASLKKKGKRLRF' A
#
# COMPACT_ATOMS: atom_id res chain seq x y z
N MET A 1 -2.83 11.01 16.56
CA MET A 1 -2.02 9.77 16.55
C MET A 1 -1.80 9.37 15.10
N LYS A 2 -0.55 9.22 14.61
CA LYS A 2 -0.30 8.65 13.28
C LYS A 2 -0.62 7.16 13.36
N GLN A 3 -1.55 6.68 12.55
CA GLN A 3 -1.78 5.22 12.46
C GLN A 3 -0.47 4.56 12.01
N PRO A 4 -0.02 3.49 12.70
CA PRO A 4 1.13 2.73 12.25
C PRO A 4 0.83 2.06 10.92
N ASN A 5 1.86 1.86 10.10
CA ASN A 5 1.71 1.19 8.82
C ASN A 5 1.50 -0.32 9.04
N TRP A 6 0.24 -0.70 9.26
CA TRP A 6 -0.15 -2.08 9.52
C TRP A 6 0.10 -3.01 8.34
N LEU A 7 0.09 -2.49 7.11
CA LEU A 7 0.40 -3.26 5.91
C LEU A 7 1.88 -3.68 5.93
N LEU A 8 2.80 -2.75 6.19
CA LEU A 8 4.23 -3.06 6.30
C LEU A 8 4.52 -4.02 7.47
N HIS A 9 3.84 -3.85 8.60
CA HIS A 9 4.03 -4.74 9.73
C HIS A 9 3.62 -6.18 9.40
N ARG A 10 2.51 -6.37 8.68
CA ARG A 10 2.06 -7.69 8.24
C ARG A 10 2.91 -8.27 7.12
N ALA A 11 3.40 -7.43 6.21
CA ALA A 11 4.35 -7.84 5.18
C ALA A 11 5.68 -8.35 5.77
N TYR A 12 6.10 -7.81 6.92
CA TYR A 12 7.27 -8.29 7.64
C TYR A 12 7.01 -9.60 8.38
N LEU A 13 5.88 -9.72 9.08
CA LEU A 13 5.59 -10.90 9.90
C LEU A 13 5.15 -12.11 9.09
N THR A 14 4.36 -11.92 8.04
CA THR A 14 3.79 -12.97 7.20
C THR A 14 3.76 -12.54 5.74
N PRO A 15 4.92 -12.51 5.06
CA PRO A 15 5.03 -12.00 3.68
C PRO A 15 4.19 -12.81 2.69
N ASP A 16 4.25 -14.15 2.77
CA ASP A 16 3.64 -15.07 1.79
C ASP A 16 2.15 -15.32 2.01
N ARG A 17 1.56 -14.73 3.05
CA ARG A 17 0.14 -14.91 3.34
C ARG A 17 -0.68 -14.02 2.41
N VAL A 18 -1.71 -14.61 1.80
CA VAL A 18 -2.68 -13.88 0.97
C VAL A 18 -3.39 -12.82 1.81
N ALA A 19 -3.27 -11.57 1.36
CA ALA A 19 -3.81 -10.38 2.01
C ALA A 19 -5.11 -9.90 1.35
N LEU A 20 -5.20 -10.04 0.02
CA LEU A 20 -6.35 -9.64 -0.77
C LEU A 20 -6.57 -10.62 -1.90
N ILE A 21 -7.82 -10.99 -2.12
CA ILE A 21 -8.26 -11.74 -3.30
C ILE A 21 -9.29 -10.89 -4.00
N TYR A 22 -9.07 -10.59 -5.27
CA TYR A 22 -10.02 -9.87 -6.10
C TYR A 22 -10.09 -10.52 -7.48
N GLN A 23 -11.29 -10.99 -7.83
CA GLN A 23 -11.52 -11.83 -9.01
C GLN A 23 -10.63 -13.09 -8.98
N GLU A 24 -9.86 -13.33 -10.04
CA GLU A 24 -8.94 -14.46 -10.18
C GLU A 24 -7.52 -14.13 -9.72
N LYS A 25 -7.32 -12.97 -9.08
CA LYS A 25 -6.00 -12.52 -8.62
C LYS A 25 -5.93 -12.53 -7.11
N GLU A 26 -4.81 -13.03 -6.62
CA GLU A 26 -4.45 -13.03 -5.21
C GLU A 26 -3.21 -12.17 -5.04
N TRP A 27 -3.19 -11.40 -3.96
CA TRP A 27 -2.02 -10.62 -3.55
C TRP A 27 -1.63 -11.05 -2.15
N THR A 28 -0.36 -11.39 -2.00
CA THR A 28 0.27 -11.58 -0.70
C THR A 28 0.47 -10.25 0.03
N PHE A 29 0.73 -10.28 1.33
CA PHE A 29 1.05 -9.06 2.08
C PHE A 29 2.30 -8.37 1.52
N HIS A 30 3.28 -9.13 1.03
CA HIS A 30 4.48 -8.58 0.40
C HIS A 30 4.14 -7.82 -0.89
N GLU A 31 3.42 -8.45 -1.81
CA GLU A 31 3.04 -7.85 -3.09
C GLU A 31 2.15 -6.62 -2.89
N LEU A 32 1.16 -6.71 -2.00
CA LEU A 32 0.28 -5.59 -1.70
C LEU A 32 1.03 -4.39 -1.11
N ALA A 33 2.03 -4.64 -0.26
CA ALA A 33 2.87 -3.60 0.31
C ALA A 33 3.73 -2.92 -0.77
N GLN A 34 4.34 -3.69 -1.67
CA GLN A 34 5.12 -3.16 -2.79
C GLN A 34 4.26 -2.33 -3.73
N GLU A 35 3.06 -2.81 -4.08
CA GLU A 35 2.16 -2.11 -4.98
C GLU A 35 1.65 -0.79 -4.38
N ALA A 36 1.36 -0.79 -3.08
CA ALA A 36 1.01 0.41 -2.32
C ALA A 36 2.18 1.42 -2.28
N GLU A 37 3.42 0.96 -2.12
CA GLU A 37 4.62 1.81 -2.14
C GLU A 37 4.85 2.40 -3.53
N VAL A 38 4.75 1.60 -4.59
CA VAL A 38 4.85 2.08 -5.98
C VAL A 38 3.78 3.12 -6.26
N LEU A 39 2.53 2.89 -5.86
CA LEU A 39 1.45 3.85 -6.02
C LEU A 39 1.71 5.13 -5.21
N SER A 40 2.17 5.01 -3.96
CA SER A 40 2.53 6.17 -3.13
C SER A 40 3.64 6.99 -3.77
N ASN A 41 4.67 6.35 -4.31
CA ASN A 41 5.76 7.00 -5.02
C ASN A 41 5.28 7.69 -6.30
N ARG A 42 4.42 7.03 -7.09
CA ARG A 42 3.78 7.64 -8.27
C ARG A 42 2.92 8.84 -7.89
N LEU A 43 2.13 8.72 -6.83
CA LEU A 43 1.31 9.81 -6.31
C LEU A 43 2.16 10.94 -5.75
N ALA A 44 3.28 10.66 -5.09
CA ALA A 44 4.21 11.68 -4.58
C ALA A 44 4.91 12.42 -5.73
N GLN A 45 5.30 11.69 -6.79
CA GLN A 45 5.87 12.27 -8.00
C GLN A 45 4.86 13.11 -8.78
N ALA A 46 3.62 12.63 -8.93
CA ALA A 46 2.56 13.36 -9.61
C ALA A 46 2.02 14.53 -8.76
N SER A 47 1.98 14.36 -7.43
CA SER A 47 1.54 15.37 -6.46
C SER A 47 2.75 16.08 -5.88
N LEU A 48 3.53 16.74 -6.73
CA LEU A 48 4.62 17.63 -6.31
C LEU A 48 4.12 18.56 -5.19
N LYS A 49 4.63 18.32 -3.97
CA LYS A 49 4.66 19.24 -2.84
C LYS A 49 3.35 19.96 -2.52
N LYS A 50 2.32 19.26 -2.02
CA LYS A 50 1.33 19.93 -1.14
C LYS A 50 0.72 18.94 -0.16
N LYS A 51 1.17 19.03 1.10
CA LYS A 51 0.56 18.34 2.24
C LYS A 51 -0.95 18.60 2.24
N GLY A 52 -1.76 17.53 2.18
CA GLY A 52 -3.20 17.60 2.50
C GLY A 52 -4.21 17.55 1.35
N LYS A 53 -3.84 17.13 0.14
CA LYS A 53 -4.86 16.87 -0.90
C LYS A 53 -5.56 15.53 -0.67
N ARG A 54 -6.89 15.58 -0.51
CA ARG A 54 -7.76 14.40 -0.47
C ARG A 54 -7.97 13.89 -1.89
N LEU A 55 -7.31 12.78 -2.22
CA LEU A 55 -7.57 12.02 -3.44
C LEU A 55 -8.87 11.25 -3.25
N ARG A 56 -9.79 11.37 -4.21
CA ARG A 56 -10.98 10.51 -4.27
C ARG A 56 -10.59 9.27 -5.08
N PHE A 57 -10.76 8.11 -4.46
CA PHE A 57 -10.63 6.79 -5.09
C PHE A 57 -12.03 6.32 -5.48
#